data_AF-U5MPI7-F1
#
_entry.id   AF-U5MPI7-F1
#
_cell.length_a   1.000
_cell.length_b   1.000
_cell.length_c   1.000
_cell.angle_alpha   90.00
_cell.angle_beta   90.00
_cell.angle_gamma   90.00
#
_symmetry.space_group_name_H-M   'P 1'
#
loop_
_entity.id
_entity.type
_entity.pdbx_description
1 polymer ?
#
loop_
_entity_poly.entity_id
_entity_poly.type
_entity_poly.pdbx_seq_one_letter_code
_entity_poly.pdbx_strand_id
1 'polypeptide(L)'
;MRCNYKKDNSYSNENNQYAENYYRIKNHNHEFESSTDYEEDDEGVEHNHRIAGVSGPPIKCGKSHIHKIHVLTDTFDDHFHEICDTTGPAIYIGDGKHIHLIKGTTEEADGHTHDYFFTTLIQDPTNVPEDRKC
;
A
#
# COMPACT_ATOMS: atom_id res chain seq x y z
N MET A 1 1.76 7.94 -11.04
CA MET A 1 1.78 9.34 -10.54
C MET A 1 2.45 9.32 -9.18
N ARG A 2 3.73 9.70 -9.09
CA ARG A 2 4.44 9.84 -7.81
C ARG A 2 4.09 11.20 -7.19
N CYS A 3 3.64 11.23 -5.93
CA CYS A 3 3.41 12.49 -5.21
C CYS A 3 4.77 13.06 -4.77
N ASN A 4 5.11 14.28 -5.20
CA ASN A 4 6.28 15.00 -4.70
C ASN A 4 6.03 15.45 -3.26
N TYR A 5 6.69 14.79 -2.31
CA TYR A 5 6.60 15.03 -0.88
C TYR A 5 7.04 16.47 -0.53
N LYS A 6 6.12 17.27 0.04
CA LYS A 6 6.45 18.52 0.74
C LYS A 6 5.94 18.41 2.18
N LYS A 7 6.83 18.67 3.13
CA LYS A 7 6.63 18.49 4.56
C LYS A 7 5.90 19.70 5.14
N ASP A 8 4.57 19.71 5.10
CA ASP A 8 3.77 20.79 5.67
C ASP A 8 3.06 20.35 6.97
N ASN A 9 3.52 20.94 8.08
CA ASN A 9 2.89 20.86 9.40
C ASN A 9 1.88 22.00 9.56
N SER A 10 0.58 21.70 9.53
CA SER A 10 -0.43 22.58 10.14
C SER A 10 -1.68 21.80 10.55
N TYR A 11 -1.99 21.87 11.84
CA TYR A 11 -3.23 21.38 12.43
C TYR A 11 -4.11 22.57 12.81
N SER A 12 -5.39 22.53 12.45
CA SER A 12 -6.45 23.35 13.07
C SER A 12 -7.70 22.50 13.30
N ASN A 13 -8.41 22.83 14.38
CA ASN A 13 -9.42 22.03 15.08
C ASN A 13 -10.73 22.82 15.12
N GLU A 14 -11.85 22.36 14.54
CA GLU A 14 -13.21 22.84 14.86
C GLU A 14 -14.27 21.73 14.67
N ASN A 15 -15.21 21.63 15.62
CA ASN A 15 -16.15 20.53 15.89
C ASN A 15 -17.21 20.27 14.80
N ASN A 16 -17.42 19.01 14.38
CA ASN A 16 -18.57 18.61 13.56
C ASN A 16 -18.78 17.07 13.55
N GLN A 17 -19.65 16.53 14.39
CA GLN A 17 -19.90 15.08 14.53
C GLN A 17 -20.32 14.38 13.22
N TYR A 18 -20.76 15.12 12.19
CA TYR A 18 -21.05 14.61 10.84
C TYR A 18 -19.91 14.83 9.82
N ALA A 19 -18.97 15.75 10.06
CA ALA A 19 -17.74 15.87 9.26
C ALA A 19 -16.55 15.10 9.87
N GLU A 20 -16.66 14.65 11.13
CA GLU A 20 -15.67 13.82 11.82
C GLU A 20 -15.43 12.47 11.14
N ASN A 21 -16.43 11.93 10.43
CA ASN A 21 -16.30 10.66 9.71
C ASN A 21 -15.73 10.82 8.28
N TYR A 22 -15.82 12.01 7.67
CA TYR A 22 -15.35 12.23 6.31
C TYR A 22 -13.85 12.58 6.24
N TYR A 23 -13.22 12.94 7.38
CA TYR A 23 -11.83 13.40 7.44
C TYR A 23 -10.96 12.74 8.52
N ARG A 24 -11.38 11.61 9.11
CA ARG A 24 -10.55 10.88 10.09
C ARG A 24 -9.44 10.08 9.41
N ILE A 25 -8.38 10.74 8.98
CA ILE A 25 -7.08 10.09 8.70
C ILE A 25 -6.16 10.39 9.88
N LYS A 26 -6.28 9.63 10.98
CA LYS A 26 -5.22 9.61 12.00
C LYS A 26 -4.92 8.17 12.41
N ASN A 27 -3.72 7.73 12.01
CA ASN A 27 -3.05 6.48 12.39
C ASN A 27 -3.74 5.18 11.93
N HIS A 28 -4.01 5.03 10.63
CA HIS A 28 -4.31 3.72 10.05
C HIS A 28 -3.20 3.27 9.10
N ASN A 29 -3.17 1.98 8.84
CA ASN A 29 -2.36 1.35 7.82
C ASN A 29 -3.23 0.32 7.12
N HIS A 30 -2.70 -0.23 6.04
CA HIS A 30 -3.36 -1.31 5.34
C HIS A 30 -2.44 -2.51 5.25
N GLU A 31 -3.01 -3.68 5.49
CA GLU A 31 -2.42 -4.95 5.09
C GLU A 31 -2.34 -5.02 3.56
N PHE A 32 -1.42 -5.83 3.06
CA PHE A 32 -1.34 -6.18 1.64
C PHE A 32 -0.69 -7.55 1.49
N GLU A 33 -1.13 -8.27 0.46
CA GLU A 33 -0.57 -9.54 0.03
C GLU A 33 -0.56 -9.55 -1.50
N SER A 34 0.51 -10.07 -2.10
CA SER A 34 0.67 -10.15 -3.55
C SER A 34 1.75 -11.16 -3.96
N SER A 35 2.01 -11.21 -5.25
CA SER A 35 3.25 -11.74 -5.82
C SER A 35 3.83 -10.74 -6.81
N THR A 36 5.10 -10.91 -7.11
CA THR A 36 5.72 -10.29 -8.29
C THR A 36 5.28 -11.04 -9.55
N ASP A 37 5.61 -10.48 -10.72
CA ASP A 37 5.56 -11.21 -11.97
C ASP A 37 6.66 -12.28 -12.07
N TYR A 38 6.62 -13.03 -13.17
CA TYR A 38 7.63 -14.05 -13.48
C TYR A 38 8.75 -13.42 -14.30
N GLU A 39 9.98 -13.66 -13.88
CA GLU A 39 11.19 -13.28 -14.62
C GLU A 39 12.19 -14.45 -14.59
N GLU A 40 13.08 -14.46 -15.59
CA GLU A 40 14.17 -15.44 -15.73
C GLU A 40 15.45 -14.89 -15.09
N ASP A 41 16.09 -15.66 -14.23
CA ASP A 41 17.38 -15.29 -13.62
C ASP A 41 18.58 -15.55 -14.55
N ASP A 42 19.78 -15.24 -14.04
CA ASP A 42 21.05 -15.43 -14.76
C ASP A 42 21.35 -16.92 -15.08
N GLU A 43 20.69 -17.87 -14.41
CA GLU A 43 20.81 -19.32 -14.65
C GLU A 43 19.74 -19.86 -15.62
N GLY A 44 18.79 -19.02 -16.02
CA GLY A 44 17.70 -19.38 -16.91
C GLY A 44 16.48 -19.98 -16.21
N VAL A 45 16.35 -19.78 -14.89
CA VAL A 45 15.23 -20.29 -14.09
C VAL A 45 14.15 -19.22 -13.96
N GLU A 46 13.00 -19.48 -14.58
CA GLU A 46 11.82 -18.63 -14.44
C GLU A 46 11.18 -18.82 -13.06
N HIS A 47 11.04 -17.74 -12.29
CA HIS A 47 10.45 -17.77 -10.97
C HIS A 47 9.76 -16.45 -10.61
N ASN A 48 9.12 -16.40 -9.45
CA ASN A 48 8.55 -15.19 -8.87
C ASN A 48 8.61 -15.22 -7.35
N HIS A 49 8.25 -14.11 -6.73
CA HIS A 49 8.24 -13.96 -5.29
C HIS A 49 6.88 -13.58 -4.71
N ARG A 50 6.66 -13.93 -3.44
CA ARG A 50 5.52 -13.52 -2.63
C ARG A 50 5.82 -12.24 -1.86
N ILE A 51 4.78 -11.43 -1.70
CA ILE A 51 4.83 -10.16 -0.98
C ILE A 51 3.74 -10.19 0.08
N ALA A 52 4.07 -9.87 1.33
CA ALA A 52 3.09 -9.67 2.38
C ALA A 52 3.57 -8.60 3.37
N GLY A 53 2.66 -7.79 3.90
CA GLY A 53 3.04 -6.79 4.89
C GLY A 53 1.94 -5.83 5.28
N VAL A 54 2.33 -4.80 6.01
CA VAL A 54 1.45 -3.72 6.45
C VAL A 54 2.11 -2.38 6.11
N SER A 55 1.33 -1.46 5.57
CA SER A 55 1.85 -0.17 5.13
C SER A 55 2.31 0.70 6.31
N GLY A 56 3.15 1.68 6.03
CA GLY A 56 3.44 2.75 6.97
C GLY A 56 2.21 3.61 7.31
N PRO A 57 2.35 4.56 8.25
CA PRO A 57 1.30 5.53 8.57
C PRO A 57 0.96 6.41 7.35
N PRO A 58 -0.24 7.01 7.33
CA PRO A 58 -0.71 7.77 6.18
C PRO A 58 0.06 9.08 6.04
N ILE A 59 0.46 9.41 4.82
CA ILE A 59 1.15 10.64 4.46
C ILE A 59 0.20 11.46 3.57
N LYS A 60 -0.12 12.68 3.99
CA LYS A 60 -1.02 13.58 3.26
C LYS A 60 -0.48 13.84 1.84
N CYS A 61 -1.31 13.61 0.82
CA CYS A 61 -1.05 14.00 -0.56
C CYS A 61 -2.29 14.67 -1.17
N GLY A 62 -2.25 16.00 -1.27
CA GLY A 62 -3.37 16.80 -1.79
C GLY A 62 -4.64 16.64 -0.94
N LYS A 63 -5.74 16.21 -1.59
CA LYS A 63 -7.03 15.90 -0.95
C LYS A 63 -7.16 14.42 -0.50
N SER A 64 -6.07 13.65 -0.62
CA SER A 64 -6.01 12.23 -0.28
C SER A 64 -4.75 11.97 0.58
N HIS A 65 -4.35 10.71 0.69
CA HIS A 65 -3.11 10.29 1.33
C HIS A 65 -2.52 9.08 0.58
N ILE A 66 -1.26 8.80 0.90
CA ILE A 66 -0.49 7.65 0.43
C ILE A 66 0.17 6.99 1.64
N HIS A 67 0.69 5.78 1.45
CA HIS A 67 1.49 5.09 2.47
C HIS A 67 2.86 4.73 1.91
N LYS A 68 3.84 4.58 2.80
CA LYS A 68 5.12 3.95 2.45
C LYS A 68 4.98 2.44 2.57
N ILE A 69 5.66 1.72 1.70
CA ILE A 69 5.80 0.27 1.71
C ILE A 69 7.29 -0.02 1.82
N HIS A 70 7.67 -0.83 2.79
CA HIS A 70 9.03 -1.32 2.95
C HIS A 70 8.98 -2.75 3.43
N VAL A 71 9.22 -3.70 2.53
CA VAL A 71 9.17 -5.14 2.82
C VAL A 71 10.25 -5.87 2.04
N LEU A 72 10.58 -7.06 2.51
CA LEU A 72 11.28 -8.06 1.72
C LEU A 72 10.24 -9.00 1.11
N THR A 73 10.54 -9.52 -0.06
CA THR A 73 9.81 -10.67 -0.59
C THR A 73 10.13 -11.93 0.21
N ASP A 74 9.41 -13.01 -0.06
CA ASP A 74 9.84 -14.33 0.40
C ASP A 74 11.18 -14.73 -0.23
N THR A 75 11.80 -15.76 0.35
CA THR A 75 13.02 -16.35 -0.18
C THR A 75 12.67 -17.47 -1.15
N PHE A 76 13.16 -17.36 -2.38
CA PHE A 76 13.14 -18.41 -3.39
C PHE A 76 14.58 -18.66 -3.83
N ASP A 77 14.98 -19.93 -3.93
CA ASP A 77 16.33 -20.36 -4.31
C ASP A 77 17.47 -19.49 -3.75
N ASP A 78 17.48 -19.36 -2.42
CA ASP A 78 18.47 -18.60 -1.64
C ASP A 78 18.54 -17.06 -1.87
N HIS A 79 17.62 -16.45 -2.62
CA HIS A 79 17.53 -14.99 -2.73
C HIS A 79 16.12 -14.43 -2.47
N PHE A 80 16.07 -13.11 -2.27
CA PHE A 80 14.86 -12.31 -2.05
C PHE A 80 15.12 -10.89 -2.54
N HIS A 81 14.06 -10.14 -2.80
CA HIS A 81 14.17 -8.74 -3.18
C HIS A 81 13.61 -7.81 -2.10
N GLU A 82 14.09 -6.57 -2.11
CA GLU A 82 13.54 -5.48 -1.32
C GLU A 82 12.52 -4.68 -2.15
N ILE A 83 11.43 -4.26 -1.53
CA ILE A 83 10.47 -3.31 -2.07
C ILE A 83 10.46 -2.08 -1.18
N CYS A 84 10.86 -0.93 -1.72
CA CYS A 84 10.84 0.37 -1.05
C CYS A 84 10.08 1.41 -1.89
N ASP A 85 8.77 1.53 -1.67
CA ASP A 85 7.89 2.33 -2.53
C ASP A 85 6.83 3.11 -1.74
N THR A 86 5.98 3.82 -2.48
CA THR A 86 4.78 4.49 -1.98
C THR A 86 3.56 4.04 -2.74
N THR A 87 2.44 3.94 -2.03
CA THR A 87 1.16 3.69 -2.66
C THR A 87 0.69 4.90 -3.48
N GLY A 88 -0.24 4.65 -4.40
CA GLY A 88 -1.03 5.70 -5.05
C GLY A 88 -2.06 6.32 -4.08
N PRO A 89 -2.74 7.42 -4.48
CA PRO A 89 -3.81 8.02 -3.70
C PRO A 89 -4.94 7.02 -3.40
N ALA A 90 -5.68 7.25 -2.31
CA ALA A 90 -6.83 6.44 -1.95
C ALA A 90 -7.84 6.30 -3.10
N ILE A 91 -8.24 5.06 -3.38
CA ILE A 91 -9.31 4.68 -4.32
C ILE A 91 -10.51 4.27 -3.47
N TYR A 92 -11.54 5.10 -3.46
CA TYR A 92 -12.75 4.87 -2.68
C TYR A 92 -13.62 3.79 -3.31
N ILE A 93 -14.07 2.83 -2.50
CA ILE A 93 -14.89 1.70 -2.92
C ILE A 93 -16.30 1.70 -2.29
N GLY A 94 -16.67 2.78 -1.60
CA GLY A 94 -17.98 2.97 -0.98
C GLY A 94 -17.93 2.93 0.56
N ASP A 95 -19.00 3.39 1.22
CA ASP A 95 -19.17 3.35 2.68
C ASP A 95 -17.99 3.94 3.49
N GLY A 96 -17.31 4.95 2.93
CA GLY A 96 -16.13 5.57 3.54
C GLY A 96 -14.86 4.70 3.53
N LYS A 97 -14.87 3.56 2.82
CA LYS A 97 -13.74 2.63 2.70
C LYS A 97 -12.95 2.89 1.41
N HIS A 98 -11.66 2.59 1.46
CA HIS A 98 -10.75 2.74 0.34
C HIS A 98 -9.65 1.68 0.36
N ILE A 99 -8.98 1.55 -0.78
CA ILE A 99 -7.73 0.80 -0.99
C ILE A 99 -6.70 1.73 -1.64
N HIS A 100 -5.45 1.30 -1.71
CA HIS A 100 -4.42 1.97 -2.50
C HIS A 100 -3.81 1.02 -3.51
N LEU A 101 -3.52 1.52 -4.72
CA LEU A 101 -2.76 0.80 -5.74
C LEU A 101 -1.25 0.98 -5.52
N ILE A 102 -0.48 -0.08 -5.75
CA ILE A 102 0.98 -0.12 -5.71
C ILE A 102 1.44 -0.70 -7.04
N LYS A 103 2.43 -0.06 -7.64
CA LYS A 103 3.08 -0.58 -8.85
C LYS A 103 4.52 -0.11 -8.91
N GLY A 104 5.41 -0.98 -9.31
CA GLY A 104 6.83 -0.70 -9.37
C GLY A 104 7.61 -1.96 -9.73
N THR A 105 8.89 -1.90 -9.42
CA THR A 105 9.87 -2.94 -9.70
C THR A 105 10.66 -3.12 -8.41
N THR A 106 11.03 -4.36 -8.07
CA THR A 106 11.86 -4.64 -6.92
C THR A 106 13.23 -3.99 -7.05
N GLU A 107 13.94 -3.83 -5.93
CA GLU A 107 15.38 -3.56 -6.00
C GLU A 107 16.11 -4.77 -6.62
N GLU A 108 17.19 -4.50 -7.35
CA GLU A 108 18.01 -5.54 -7.99
C GLU A 108 18.64 -6.46 -6.93
N ALA A 109 18.45 -7.77 -7.11
CA ALA A 109 19.09 -8.81 -6.33
C ALA A 109 19.40 -9.97 -7.28
N ASP A 110 20.58 -10.57 -7.11
CA ASP A 110 21.06 -11.69 -7.94
C ASP A 110 20.90 -11.47 -9.46
N GLY A 111 21.32 -10.30 -9.93
CA GLY A 111 21.39 -9.97 -11.36
C GLY A 111 20.07 -9.58 -12.02
N HIS A 112 18.92 -9.67 -11.33
CA HIS A 112 17.62 -9.36 -11.93
C HIS A 112 16.67 -8.61 -10.96
N THR A 113 15.49 -8.29 -11.48
CA THR A 113 14.41 -7.57 -10.79
C THR A 113 13.08 -8.15 -11.20
N HIS A 114 12.03 -7.94 -10.39
CA HIS A 114 10.67 -8.26 -10.79
C HIS A 114 9.75 -7.05 -10.74
N ASP A 115 8.79 -6.96 -11.66
CA ASP A 115 7.71 -6.01 -11.57
C ASP A 115 6.63 -6.49 -10.58
N TYR A 116 5.94 -5.54 -9.97
CA TYR A 116 4.79 -5.80 -9.13
C TYR A 116 3.66 -4.82 -9.40
N PHE A 117 2.41 -5.31 -9.29
CA PHE A 117 1.20 -4.52 -9.45
C PHE A 117 0.09 -5.07 -8.56
N PHE A 118 -0.23 -4.39 -7.47
CA PHE A 118 -1.20 -4.88 -6.48
C PHE A 118 -1.89 -3.78 -5.71
N THR A 119 -2.85 -4.14 -4.88
CA THR A 119 -3.54 -3.20 -4.00
C THR A 119 -3.37 -3.57 -2.54
N THR A 120 -3.48 -2.58 -1.67
CA THR A 120 -3.72 -2.86 -0.26
C THR A 120 -5.07 -3.55 -0.05
N LEU A 121 -5.22 -4.22 1.09
CA LEU A 121 -6.51 -4.64 1.60
C LEU A 121 -7.35 -3.42 2.03
N ILE A 122 -8.65 -3.66 2.18
CA ILE A 122 -9.66 -2.66 2.49
C ILE A 122 -9.42 -1.98 3.84
N GLN A 123 -9.67 -0.67 3.91
CA GLN A 123 -9.71 0.05 5.18
C GLN A 123 -10.79 -0.52 6.12
N ASP A 124 -10.40 -0.82 7.35
CA ASP A 124 -11.30 -1.18 8.45
C ASP A 124 -12.32 -2.28 8.05
N PRO A 125 -11.84 -3.50 7.72
CA PRO A 125 -12.70 -4.56 7.20
C PRO A 125 -13.78 -5.01 8.19
N THR A 126 -13.56 -4.82 9.48
CA THR A 126 -14.45 -5.30 10.56
C THR A 126 -15.62 -4.36 10.84
N ASN A 127 -15.49 -3.07 10.52
CA ASN A 127 -16.55 -2.08 10.70
C ASN A 127 -17.54 -2.13 9.52
N VAL A 128 -18.43 -3.12 9.54
CA VAL A 128 -19.54 -3.25 8.59
C VAL A 128 -20.72 -2.36 8.99
N PRO A 129 -21.43 -1.73 8.04
CA PRO A 129 -22.65 -0.97 8.32
C PRO A 129 -23.68 -1.80 9.09
N GLU A 130 -24.39 -1.20 10.06
CA GLU A 130 -25.33 -1.91 10.93
C GLU A 130 -26.48 -2.58 10.17
N ASP A 131 -26.88 -2.02 9.03
CA ASP A 131 -27.90 -2.55 8.12
C ASP A 131 -27.41 -3.71 7.23
N ARG A 132 -26.13 -4.06 7.32
CA ARG A 132 -25.47 -5.11 6.52
C ARG A 132 -24.73 -6.14 7.38
N LYS A 133 -25.15 -6.30 8.65
CA LYS A 133 -24.67 -7.42 9.48
C LYS A 133 -25.15 -8.74 8.85
N CYS A 134 -24.19 -9.59 8.49
CA CYS A 134 -24.45 -10.95 7.99
C CYS A 134 -25.16 -11.82 9.03
#